data_AF-A0AB73QDU9-F1
#
_entry.id   AF-A0AB73QDU9-F1
#
_cell.length_a   1.000
_cell.length_b   1.000
_cell.length_c   1.000
_cell.angle_alpha   90.00
_cell.angle_beta   90.00
_cell.angle_gamma   90.00
#
_symmetry.space_group_name_H-M   'P 1'
#
loop_
_entity.id
_entity.type
_entity.pdbx_description
1 polymer ?
#
loop_
_entity_poly.entity_id
_entity_poly.type
_entity_poly.pdbx_seq_one_letter_code
_entity_poly.pdbx_strand_id
1 'polypeptide(L)'
;MDILTEIEQNLVKSGSLFEAEQIILKGVLELGQVIMQNFLESLDRSLKSQAPANYQVINKQPRTLNFIFGPVTFQRLIGSVESSHRAFTYRMKKQGKSWTEQGAKAIIGLIEARMNGELQASLNTILEQLIVLPRVAQTRLLQEMHIRTGEFLRKAPTKPSIGAVQGIIPINTATSRPMGQLFKALTH
;
A
#
# COMPACT_ATOMS: atom_id res chain seq x y z
N MET A 1 27.62 -8.38 18.47
CA MET A 1 28.33 -9.15 19.50
C MET A 1 27.78 -10.56 19.47
N ASP A 2 28.65 -11.56 19.61
CA ASP A 2 28.26 -12.96 19.53
C ASP A 2 27.66 -13.37 20.88
N ILE A 3 26.42 -13.86 20.91
CA ILE A 3 25.67 -14.14 22.15
C ILE A 3 26.47 -15.10 23.05
N LEU A 4 27.21 -16.02 22.44
CA LEU A 4 28.09 -16.95 23.14
C LEU A 4 29.21 -16.22 23.90
N THR A 5 29.80 -15.17 23.30
CA THR A 5 30.83 -14.36 23.97
C THR A 5 30.28 -13.55 25.13
N GLU A 6 29.02 -13.11 25.05
CA GLU A 6 28.33 -12.42 26.14
C GLU A 6 28.01 -13.35 27.31
N ILE A 7 27.55 -14.58 27.01
CA ILE A 7 27.33 -15.63 28.01
C ILE A 7 28.65 -15.97 28.72
N GLU A 8 29.74 -16.15 27.97
CA GLU A 8 31.07 -16.46 28.51
C GLU A 8 31.58 -15.35 29.45
N GLN A 9 31.48 -14.08 29.02
CA GLN A 9 31.89 -12.94 29.85
C GLN A 9 31.05 -12.79 31.12
N ASN A 10 29.76 -13.11 31.06
CA ASN A 10 28.86 -13.05 32.21
C ASN A 10 29.11 -14.22 33.17
N LEU A 11 29.44 -15.41 32.64
CA LEU A 11 29.82 -16.56 33.45
C LEU A 11 31.11 -16.32 34.25
N VAL A 12 32.13 -15.71 33.63
CA VAL A 12 33.40 -15.36 34.31
C VAL A 12 33.19 -14.39 35.47
N LYS A 13 32.16 -13.56 35.41
CA LYS A 13 31.82 -12.57 36.45
C LYS A 13 30.88 -13.11 37.52
N SER A 14 30.31 -14.30 37.33
CA SER A 14 29.35 -14.87 38.28
C SER A 14 30.02 -15.22 39.61
N GLY A 15 29.40 -14.80 40.72
CA GLY A 15 29.91 -15.04 42.06
C GLY A 15 29.35 -16.32 42.70
N SER A 16 28.33 -16.92 42.08
CA SER A 16 27.65 -18.10 42.59
C SER A 16 27.20 -19.06 41.48
N LEU A 17 27.04 -20.33 41.83
CA LEU A 17 26.52 -21.36 40.92
C LEU A 17 25.08 -21.07 40.47
N PHE A 18 24.26 -20.48 41.34
CA PHE A 18 22.88 -20.10 41.02
C PHE A 18 22.83 -18.99 39.96
N GLU A 19 23.69 -17.97 40.07
CA GLU A 19 23.83 -16.94 39.04
C GLU A 19 24.32 -17.52 37.72
N ALA A 20 25.28 -18.44 37.75
CA ALA A 20 25.76 -19.12 36.55
C ALA A 20 24.63 -19.91 35.86
N GLU A 21 23.79 -20.63 36.61
CA GLU A 21 22.62 -21.34 36.07
C GLU A 21 21.61 -20.38 35.42
N GLN A 22 21.29 -19.27 36.08
CA GLN A 22 20.40 -18.23 35.53
C GLN A 22 20.95 -17.63 34.23
N ILE A 23 22.25 -17.35 34.18
CA ILE A 23 22.94 -16.80 33.00
C ILE A 23 22.89 -17.80 31.85
N ILE A 24 23.18 -19.07 32.11
CA ILE A 24 23.12 -20.13 31.09
C ILE A 24 21.70 -20.28 30.57
N LEU A 25 20.71 -20.36 31.45
CA LEU A 25 19.31 -20.51 31.05
C LEU A 25 18.88 -19.35 30.17
N LYS A 26 19.09 -18.11 30.62
CA LYS A 26 18.74 -16.91 29.85
C LYS A 26 19.45 -16.89 28.49
N GLY A 27 20.75 -17.19 28.48
CA GLY A 27 21.54 -17.23 27.26
C GLY A 27 21.05 -18.26 26.24
N VAL A 28 20.67 -19.46 26.69
CA VAL A 28 20.10 -20.49 25.81
C VAL A 28 18.76 -20.05 25.22
N LEU A 29 17.91 -19.39 26.01
CA LEU A 29 16.62 -18.88 25.51
C LEU A 29 16.84 -17.79 24.45
N GLU A 30 17.74 -16.83 24.70
CA GLU A 30 18.09 -15.76 23.75
C GLU A 30 18.73 -16.30 22.46
N LEU A 31 19.64 -17.26 22.59
CA LEU A 31 20.22 -17.97 21.45
C LEU A 31 19.12 -18.65 20.61
N GLY A 32 18.19 -19.32 21.27
CA GLY A 32 17.03 -19.94 20.62
C GLY A 32 16.18 -18.94 19.84
N GLN A 33 15.91 -17.76 20.43
CA GLN A 33 15.16 -16.69 19.76
C GLN A 33 15.87 -16.23 18.48
N VAL A 34 17.19 -16.01 18.55
CA VAL A 34 17.99 -15.47 17.43
C VAL A 34 18.15 -16.49 16.32
N ILE A 35 18.41 -17.76 16.66
CA ILE A 35 18.46 -18.85 15.67
C ILE A 35 17.12 -18.95 14.94
N MET A 36 16.01 -18.91 15.69
CA MET A 36 14.68 -19.03 15.09
C MET A 36 14.29 -17.81 14.27
N GLN A 37 14.66 -16.60 14.69
CA GLN A 37 14.47 -15.40 13.89
C GLN A 37 15.21 -15.52 12.55
N ASN A 38 16.51 -15.86 12.58
CA ASN A 38 17.33 -16.00 11.38
C ASN A 38 16.79 -17.08 10.44
N PHE A 39 16.35 -18.20 11.00
CA PHE A 39 15.73 -19.28 10.24
C PHE A 39 14.45 -18.83 9.54
N LEU A 40 13.53 -18.19 10.26
CA LEU A 40 12.26 -17.73 9.70
C LEU A 40 12.46 -16.66 8.62
N GLU A 41 13.39 -15.73 8.82
CA GLU A 41 13.74 -14.73 7.80
C GLU A 41 14.40 -15.37 6.57
N SER A 42 15.27 -16.37 6.76
CA SER A 42 15.88 -17.11 5.66
C SER A 42 14.85 -17.90 4.85
N LEU A 43 13.91 -18.57 5.53
CA LEU A 43 12.80 -19.25 4.88
C LEU A 43 11.95 -18.28 4.07
N ASP A 44 11.59 -17.14 4.65
CA ASP A 44 10.74 -16.16 3.98
C ASP A 44 11.44 -15.53 2.76
N ARG A 45 12.76 -15.30 2.81
CA ARG A 45 13.59 -14.93 1.65
C ARG A 45 13.61 -16.01 0.57
N SER A 46 13.77 -17.27 0.98
CA SER A 46 13.76 -18.42 0.05
C SER A 46 12.43 -18.54 -0.67
N LEU A 47 11.31 -18.43 0.06
CA LEU A 47 9.98 -18.44 -0.53
C LEU A 47 9.76 -17.23 -1.45
N LYS A 48 10.28 -16.04 -1.09
CA LYS A 48 10.19 -14.85 -1.95
C LYS A 48 10.94 -15.02 -3.27
N SER A 49 12.04 -15.78 -3.28
CA SER A 49 12.82 -16.05 -4.51
C SER A 49 12.04 -16.87 -5.56
N GLN A 50 11.00 -17.59 -5.14
CA GLN A 50 10.11 -18.32 -6.05
C GLN A 50 9.10 -17.41 -6.74
N ALA A 51 8.87 -16.20 -6.22
CA ALA A 51 8.02 -15.22 -6.86
C ALA A 51 8.76 -14.55 -8.05
N PRO A 52 8.06 -14.23 -9.14
CA PRO A 52 8.70 -13.61 -10.30
C PRO A 52 9.32 -12.26 -9.96
N ALA A 53 10.45 -11.95 -10.62
CA ALA A 53 11.36 -10.85 -10.27
C ALA A 53 10.72 -9.45 -10.34
N ASN A 54 9.59 -9.31 -11.03
CA ASN A 54 8.86 -8.04 -11.17
C ASN A 54 8.01 -7.67 -9.94
N TYR A 55 7.97 -8.49 -8.88
CA TYR A 55 7.16 -8.21 -7.68
C TYR A 55 7.96 -7.48 -6.61
N GLN A 56 7.60 -6.22 -6.35
CA GLN A 56 8.08 -5.46 -5.20
C GLN A 56 7.31 -5.85 -3.93
N VAL A 57 8.01 -5.90 -2.79
CA VAL A 57 7.41 -6.17 -1.48
C VAL A 57 7.07 -4.83 -0.82
N ILE A 58 5.79 -4.58 -0.65
CA ILE A 58 5.26 -3.40 0.05
C ILE A 58 4.87 -3.77 1.49
N ASN A 59 4.82 -2.79 2.39
CA ASN A 59 4.28 -2.92 3.74
C ASN A 59 4.90 -4.09 4.54
N LYS A 60 6.20 -4.08 4.75
CA LYS A 60 6.87 -5.13 5.54
C LYS A 60 6.35 -5.07 6.99
N GLN A 61 5.59 -6.08 7.39
CA GLN A 61 5.00 -6.13 8.73
C GLN A 61 5.79 -7.12 9.60
N PRO A 62 6.27 -6.71 10.79
CA PRO A 62 6.85 -7.65 11.73
C PRO A 62 5.75 -8.59 12.24
N ARG A 63 6.09 -9.87 12.39
CA ARG A 63 5.22 -10.86 13.02
C ARG A 63 5.93 -11.48 14.21
N THR A 64 5.21 -11.56 15.33
CA THR A 64 5.68 -12.21 16.55
C THR A 64 4.99 -13.55 16.72
N LEU A 65 5.78 -14.59 16.99
CA LEU A 65 5.31 -15.93 17.36
C LEU A 65 5.85 -16.28 18.75
N ASN A 66 5.01 -16.89 19.58
CA ASN A 66 5.41 -17.28 20.92
C ASN A 66 6.01 -18.69 20.89
N PHE A 67 7.23 -18.82 21.40
CA PHE A 67 7.92 -20.08 21.55
C PHE A 67 8.22 -20.37 23.03
N ILE A 68 8.66 -21.59 23.33
CA ILE A 68 9.09 -22.00 24.68
C ILE A 68 10.25 -21.16 25.22
N PHE A 69 11.05 -20.58 24.33
CA PHE A 69 12.17 -19.70 24.65
C PHE A 69 11.83 -18.20 24.55
N GLY A 70 10.54 -17.86 24.42
CA GLY A 70 10.05 -16.49 24.38
C GLY A 70 9.45 -16.06 23.04
N PRO A 71 8.99 -14.81 22.93
CA PRO A 71 8.43 -14.27 21.70
C PRO A 71 9.53 -13.99 20.66
N VAL A 72 9.43 -14.59 19.49
CA VAL A 72 10.32 -14.31 18.35
C VAL A 72 9.60 -13.41 17.37
N THR A 73 10.17 -12.25 17.12
CA THR A 73 9.67 -11.29 16.12
C THR A 73 10.57 -11.32 14.90
N PHE A 74 9.98 -11.52 13.72
CA PHE A 74 10.71 -11.55 12.45
C PHE A 74 9.96 -10.73 11.39
N GLN A 75 10.66 -10.27 10.36
CA GLN A 75 10.04 -9.58 9.23
C GLN A 75 9.42 -10.57 8.26
N ARG A 76 8.13 -10.37 7.95
CA ARG A 76 7.41 -11.19 6.97
C ARG A 76 7.26 -10.43 5.65
N LEU A 77 7.76 -11.02 4.57
CA LEU A 77 7.72 -10.52 3.20
C LEU A 77 6.47 -11.05 2.47
N ILE A 78 6.14 -12.33 2.64
CA ILE A 78 4.99 -12.97 1.98
C ILE A 78 3.71 -12.72 2.77
N GLY A 79 2.58 -12.52 2.09
CA GLY A 79 1.29 -12.30 2.76
C GLY A 79 1.00 -10.82 3.09
N SER A 80 1.97 -9.92 2.86
CA SER A 80 1.78 -8.50 3.16
C SER A 80 0.76 -7.83 2.22
N VAL A 81 0.70 -8.25 0.96
CA VAL A 81 -0.25 -7.70 -0.01
C VAL A 81 -1.69 -8.08 0.38
N GLU A 82 -1.93 -9.32 0.82
CA GLU A 82 -3.24 -9.79 1.26
C GLU A 82 -3.75 -9.00 2.47
N SER A 83 -2.88 -8.75 3.45
CA SER A 83 -3.19 -7.93 4.64
C SER A 83 -3.55 -6.50 4.29
N SER A 84 -3.13 -6.02 3.13
CA SER A 84 -3.06 -4.59 2.82
C SER A 84 -3.86 -4.19 1.56
N HIS A 85 -4.44 -5.17 0.88
CA HIS A 85 -5.23 -5.02 -0.33
C HIS A 85 -6.39 -4.02 -0.18
N ARG A 86 -6.98 -3.89 1.03
CA ARG A 86 -8.15 -3.00 1.25
C ARG A 86 -7.84 -1.53 0.95
N ALA A 87 -6.62 -1.08 1.26
CA ALA A 87 -6.20 0.29 0.99
C ALA A 87 -6.23 0.59 -0.52
N PHE A 88 -5.78 -0.37 -1.32
CA PHE A 88 -5.86 -0.32 -2.79
C PHE A 88 -7.31 -0.42 -3.27
N THR A 89 -8.06 -1.43 -2.83
CA THR A 89 -9.44 -1.65 -3.28
C THR A 89 -10.32 -0.43 -3.06
N TYR A 90 -10.27 0.20 -1.88
CA TYR A 90 -11.12 1.36 -1.59
C TYR A 90 -10.77 2.62 -2.39
N ARG A 91 -9.54 2.72 -2.91
CA ARG A 91 -9.11 3.85 -3.73
C ARG A 91 -9.22 3.59 -5.24
N MET A 92 -9.13 2.33 -5.64
CA MET A 92 -9.06 1.91 -7.04
C MET A 92 -10.37 1.33 -7.57
N LYS A 93 -11.25 0.79 -6.71
CA LYS A 93 -12.57 0.29 -7.14
C LYS A 93 -13.43 1.44 -7.63
N LYS A 94 -14.13 1.23 -8.75
CA LYS A 94 -15.01 2.19 -9.41
C LYS A 94 -16.23 2.53 -8.53
N GLN A 95 -16.04 3.48 -7.61
CA GLN A 95 -17.07 4.07 -6.73
C GLN A 95 -17.35 5.52 -7.17
N GLY A 96 -17.63 5.72 -8.46
CA GLY A 96 -17.73 7.08 -9.06
C GLY A 96 -16.39 7.80 -9.25
N LYS A 97 -15.26 7.15 -8.92
CA LYS A 97 -13.90 7.64 -9.16
C LYS A 97 -13.35 6.96 -10.42
N SER A 98 -12.86 7.75 -11.36
CA SER A 98 -12.19 7.28 -12.56
C SER A 98 -10.84 7.98 -12.65
N TRP A 99 -9.78 7.20 -12.90
CA TRP A 99 -8.42 7.72 -12.98
C TRP A 99 -7.91 7.57 -14.41
N THR A 100 -7.13 8.55 -14.87
CA THR A 100 -6.24 8.33 -16.02
C THR A 100 -5.15 7.34 -15.62
N GLU A 101 -4.46 6.71 -16.58
CA GLU A 101 -3.38 5.76 -16.28
C GLU A 101 -2.29 6.38 -15.40
N GLN A 102 -1.91 7.62 -15.70
CA GLN A 102 -0.94 8.38 -14.90
C GLN A 102 -1.48 8.67 -13.49
N GLY A 103 -2.75 9.07 -13.37
CA GLY A 103 -3.38 9.30 -12.07
C GLY A 103 -3.47 8.03 -11.23
N ALA A 104 -3.77 6.89 -11.85
CA ALA A 104 -3.80 5.59 -11.19
C ALA A 104 -2.42 5.22 -10.62
N LYS A 105 -1.34 5.39 -11.41
CA LYS A 105 0.04 5.15 -10.95
C LYS A 105 0.42 6.07 -9.77
N ALA A 106 0.05 7.36 -9.84
CA ALA A 106 0.31 8.30 -8.76
C ALA A 106 -0.42 7.93 -7.46
N ILE A 107 -1.69 7.53 -7.55
CA ILE A 107 -2.47 7.09 -6.38
C ILE A 107 -1.89 5.81 -5.77
N ILE A 108 -1.45 4.85 -6.59
CA ILE A 108 -0.78 3.64 -6.11
C ILE A 108 0.48 4.01 -5.32
N GLY A 109 1.35 4.87 -5.88
CA GLY A 109 2.56 5.33 -5.20
C GLY A 109 2.29 6.07 -3.89
N LEU A 110 1.22 6.87 -3.83
CA LEU A 110 0.80 7.52 -2.58
C LEU A 110 0.32 6.53 -1.52
N ILE A 111 -0.42 5.50 -1.92
CA ILE A 111 -0.87 4.43 -1.02
C ILE A 111 0.33 3.65 -0.51
N GLU A 112 1.25 3.26 -1.38
CA GLU A 112 2.49 2.57 -1.05
C GLU A 112 3.35 3.37 -0.06
N ALA A 113 3.67 4.62 -0.37
CA ALA A 113 4.47 5.48 0.49
C ALA A 113 3.81 5.69 1.86
N ARG A 114 2.48 5.79 1.89
CA ARG A 114 1.72 5.88 3.15
C ARG A 114 1.84 4.60 3.98
N MET A 115 1.78 3.43 3.34
CA MET A 115 1.85 2.14 4.03
C MET A 115 3.25 1.82 4.56
N ASN A 116 4.29 2.26 3.84
CA ASN A 116 5.67 2.13 4.29
C ASN A 116 6.06 3.20 5.33
N GLY A 117 5.19 4.17 5.62
CA GLY A 117 5.49 5.28 6.53
C GLY A 117 6.43 6.35 5.93
N GLU A 118 6.77 6.23 4.65
CA GLU A 118 7.74 7.06 3.93
C GLU A 118 7.11 8.27 3.23
N LEU A 119 5.78 8.42 3.30
CA LEU A 119 5.05 9.47 2.58
C LEU A 119 5.59 10.88 2.86
N GLN A 120 5.80 11.22 4.13
CA GLN A 120 6.29 12.55 4.49
C GLN A 120 7.71 12.78 3.96
N ALA A 121 8.59 11.79 4.07
CA ALA A 121 9.95 11.87 3.54
C ALA A 121 9.95 12.05 2.01
N SER A 122 9.11 11.30 1.30
CA SER A 122 8.96 11.40 -0.15
C SER A 122 8.44 12.77 -0.59
N LEU A 123 7.40 13.29 0.08
CA LEU A 123 6.86 14.62 -0.21
C LEU A 123 7.89 15.73 0.06
N ASN A 124 8.60 15.66 1.18
CA ASN A 124 9.65 16.63 1.51
C ASN A 124 10.77 16.60 0.48
N THR A 125 11.21 15.41 0.04
CA THR A 125 12.22 15.26 -1.01
C THR A 125 11.76 15.90 -2.33
N ILE A 126 10.50 15.69 -2.73
CA ILE A 126 9.94 16.29 -3.94
C ILE A 126 9.88 17.81 -3.79
N LEU A 127 9.44 18.32 -2.64
CA LEU A 127 9.40 19.77 -2.37
C LEU A 127 10.80 20.39 -2.45
N GLU A 128 11.80 19.75 -1.87
CA GLU A 128 13.20 20.19 -1.95
C GLU A 128 13.71 20.20 -3.39
N GLN A 129 13.43 19.15 -4.18
CA GLN A 129 13.77 19.10 -5.61
C GLN A 129 13.09 20.22 -6.42
N LEU A 130 11.84 20.57 -6.08
CA LEU A 130 11.10 21.66 -6.72
C LEU A 130 11.61 23.04 -6.32
N ILE A 131 12.18 23.21 -5.12
CA ILE A 131 12.82 24.45 -4.67
C ILE A 131 14.14 24.70 -5.40
N VAL A 132 14.86 23.63 -5.78
CA VAL A 132 16.14 23.70 -6.51
C VAL A 132 15.94 23.98 -8.01
N LEU A 133 14.77 23.71 -8.57
CA LEU A 133 14.45 24.19 -9.93
C LEU A 133 14.45 25.72 -9.93
N PRO A 134 15.14 26.38 -10.88
CA PRO A 134 15.11 27.83 -10.97
C PRO A 134 13.64 28.19 -11.13
N ARG A 135 13.12 28.96 -10.16
CA ARG A 135 11.78 29.56 -10.19
C ARG A 135 11.61 30.16 -11.58
N VAL A 136 11.00 29.42 -12.51
CA VAL A 136 10.77 29.90 -13.86
C VAL A 136 9.84 31.07 -13.61
N ALA A 137 10.40 32.27 -13.66
CA ALA A 137 9.66 33.50 -13.62
C ALA A 137 8.71 33.39 -14.82
N GLN A 138 7.51 32.91 -14.56
CA GLN A 138 6.46 32.78 -15.55
C GLN A 138 5.86 34.16 -15.76
N THR A 139 6.71 35.15 -16.01
CA THR A 139 6.36 36.50 -16.44
C THR A 139 5.79 36.51 -17.86
N ARG A 140 5.75 35.36 -18.55
CA ARG A 140 5.08 35.22 -19.85
C ARG A 140 3.59 34.88 -19.77
N LEU A 141 3.03 34.51 -18.61
CA LEU A 141 1.59 34.25 -18.47
C LEU A 141 0.77 35.47 -18.00
N LEU A 142 1.40 36.64 -17.87
CA LEU A 142 0.71 37.91 -17.72
C LEU A 142 0.69 38.67 -19.05
N GLN A 143 0.51 37.98 -20.18
CA GLN A 143 -0.16 38.67 -21.29
C GLN A 143 -1.56 38.94 -20.80
N GLU A 144 -1.87 40.22 -20.55
CA GLU A 144 -3.22 40.69 -20.29
C GLU A 144 -4.10 40.23 -21.44
N MET A 145 -4.75 39.08 -21.26
CA MET A 145 -5.80 38.58 -22.12
C MET A 145 -6.87 39.66 -22.10
N HIS A 146 -6.91 40.48 -23.17
CA HIS A 146 -7.99 41.43 -23.40
C HIS A 146 -9.24 40.64 -23.72
N ILE A 147 -9.87 40.07 -22.69
CA ILE A 147 -11.11 39.34 -22.81
C ILE A 147 -12.19 40.40 -23.01
N ARG A 148 -12.73 40.51 -24.22
CA ARG A 148 -13.96 41.26 -24.44
C ARG A 148 -15.07 40.56 -23.65
N THR A 149 -15.52 41.17 -22.56
CA THR A 149 -16.55 40.63 -21.66
C THR A 149 -17.79 40.14 -22.42
N GLY A 150 -18.16 40.83 -23.51
CA GLY A 150 -19.26 40.45 -24.38
C GLY A 150 -19.07 39.14 -25.16
N GLU A 151 -17.84 38.68 -25.42
CA GLU A 151 -17.57 37.37 -26.04
C GLU A 151 -17.45 36.26 -25.01
N PHE A 152 -16.89 36.55 -23.84
CA PHE A 152 -16.78 35.57 -22.75
C PHE A 152 -18.14 35.21 -22.14
N LEU A 153 -19.06 36.19 -22.08
CA LEU A 153 -20.43 35.98 -21.63
C LEU A 153 -21.37 35.48 -22.74
N ARG A 154 -20.89 35.25 -23.98
CA ARG A 154 -21.73 34.58 -24.98
C ARG A 154 -22.03 33.17 -24.50
N LYS A 155 -23.33 32.88 -24.38
CA LYS A 155 -23.80 31.52 -24.13
C LYS A 155 -23.21 30.62 -25.22
N ALA A 156 -22.31 29.71 -24.82
CA ALA A 156 -21.76 28.74 -25.75
C ALA A 156 -22.91 28.02 -26.46
N PRO A 157 -22.80 27.72 -27.77
CA PRO A 157 -23.86 27.04 -28.50
C PRO A 157 -24.23 25.77 -27.74
N THR A 158 -25.52 25.68 -27.37
CA THR A 158 -26.04 24.56 -26.59
C THR A 158 -25.72 23.28 -27.37
N LYS A 159 -24.89 22.40 -26.80
CA LYS A 159 -24.70 21.07 -27.38
C LYS A 159 -26.08 20.43 -27.51
N PRO A 160 -26.49 19.93 -28.69
CA PRO A 160 -27.77 19.25 -28.80
C PRO A 160 -27.79 18.11 -27.80
N SER A 161 -28.86 18.01 -27.01
CA SER A 161 -29.04 16.85 -26.15
C SER A 161 -29.06 15.62 -27.05
N ILE A 162 -28.11 14.71 -26.87
CA ILE A 162 -28.28 13.36 -27.39
C ILE A 162 -29.56 12.86 -26.72
N GLY A 163 -30.61 12.64 -27.51
CA GLY A 163 -31.87 12.08 -27.03
C GLY A 163 -31.63 10.79 -26.26
N ALA A 164 -32.63 10.35 -25.50
CA ALA A 164 -32.55 9.14 -24.68
C ALA A 164 -31.78 8.03 -25.40
N VAL A 165 -30.63 7.64 -24.84
CA VAL A 165 -29.85 6.51 -25.35
C VAL A 165 -30.79 5.32 -25.28
N GLN A 166 -31.22 4.80 -26.44
CA GLN A 166 -32.05 3.61 -26.51
C GLN A 166 -31.23 2.45 -25.93
N GLY A 167 -31.48 2.15 -24.66
CA GLY A 167 -30.90 1.02 -23.95
C GLY A 167 -31.98 -0.02 -23.70
N ILE A 168 -31.66 -1.28 -23.95
CA ILE A 168 -32.51 -2.41 -23.60
C ILE A 168 -31.97 -2.96 -22.28
N ILE A 169 -32.84 -3.11 -21.28
CA ILE A 169 -32.50 -3.86 -20.07
C ILE A 169 -32.57 -5.36 -20.43
N PRO A 170 -31.45 -6.10 -20.45
CA PRO A 170 -31.51 -7.53 -20.74
C PRO A 170 -32.23 -8.25 -19.60
N ILE A 171 -33.32 -8.95 -19.91
CA ILE A 171 -34.05 -9.74 -18.93
C ILE A 171 -33.39 -11.12 -18.87
N ASN A 172 -32.54 -11.33 -17.86
CA ASN A 172 -31.91 -12.64 -17.64
C ASN A 172 -32.82 -13.60 -16.85
N THR A 173 -34.14 -13.40 -16.91
CA THR A 173 -35.12 -14.14 -16.10
C THR A 173 -36.37 -14.44 -16.92
N ALA A 174 -37.07 -15.53 -16.61
CA ALA A 174 -38.31 -15.90 -17.29
C ALA A 174 -39.36 -14.77 -17.30
N THR A 175 -40.07 -14.64 -18.42
CA THR A 175 -41.06 -13.56 -18.67
C THR A 175 -42.23 -13.55 -17.67
N SER A 176 -42.47 -14.66 -16.98
CA SER A 176 -43.49 -14.78 -15.94
C SER A 176 -43.12 -14.12 -14.60
N ARG A 177 -41.85 -13.74 -14.40
CA ARG A 177 -41.37 -13.09 -13.16
C ARG A 177 -41.62 -11.58 -13.17
N PRO A 178 -41.59 -10.90 -12.00
CA PRO A 178 -41.92 -9.49 -11.88
C PRO A 178 -41.14 -8.58 -12.85
N MET A 179 -39.85 -8.84 -13.06
CA MET A 179 -39.02 -8.10 -14.03
C MET A 179 -39.45 -8.33 -15.49
N GLY A 180 -39.89 -9.54 -15.82
CA GLY A 180 -40.40 -9.87 -17.17
C GLY A 180 -41.75 -9.23 -17.45
N GLN A 181 -42.66 -9.24 -16.47
CA GLN A 181 -43.96 -8.58 -16.59
C GLN A 181 -43.82 -7.05 -16.69
N LEU A 182 -42.91 -6.46 -15.92
CA LEU A 182 -42.63 -5.03 -15.94
C LEU A 182 -42.04 -4.58 -17.29
N PHE A 183 -41.13 -5.38 -17.87
CA PHE A 183 -40.63 -5.09 -19.22
C PHE A 183 -41.73 -5.16 -20.28
N LYS A 184 -42.63 -6.15 -20.18
CA LYS A 184 -43.78 -6.27 -21.10
C LYS A 184 -44.72 -5.06 -21.01
N ALA A 185 -44.88 -4.48 -19.83
CA ALA A 185 -45.66 -3.26 -19.63
C ALA A 185 -44.97 -1.99 -20.15
N LEU A 186 -43.64 -1.98 -20.27
CA LEU A 186 -42.86 -0.83 -20.76
C LEU A 186 -42.64 -0.85 -22.28
N THR A 187 -42.93 -1.96 -22.96
CA THR A 187 -42.68 -2.16 -24.40
C THR A 187 -43.95 -2.21 -25.26
N HIS A 188 -45.12 -2.04 -24.63
CA HIS A 188 -46.41 -1.77 -25.28
C HIS A 188 -46.80 -0.30 -25.09
#